data_AF-A0A7J8MWI9-F1
#
_entry.id   AF-A0A7J8MWI9-F1
#
_cell.length_a   1.000
_cell.length_b   1.000
_cell.length_c   1.000
_cell.angle_alpha   90.00
_cell.angle_beta   90.00
_cell.angle_gamma   90.00
#
_symmetry.space_group_name_H-M   'P 1'
#
loop_
_entity.id
_entity.type
_entity.pdbx_description
1 polymer ?
#
loop_
_entity_poly.entity_id
_entity_poly.type
_entity_poly.pdbx_seq_one_letter_code
_entity_poly.pdbx_strand_id
1 'polypeptide(L)' 'MKTEDNLPAVQSVVKDGSFVQIKVLFFAKARDITGLTELSMEVSSGSTTQDCLNKLVAKFPNLDEI' A
#
# COMPACT_ATOMS: atom_id res chain seq x y z
N MET A 1 28.22 -44.07 8.02
CA MET A 1 27.49 -43.25 7.03
C MET A 1 26.20 -42.80 7.70
N LYS A 2 26.23 -41.64 8.38
CA LYS A 2 25.02 -41.02 8.93
C LYS A 2 24.79 -39.79 8.08
N THR A 3 23.73 -39.84 7.29
CA THR A 3 23.36 -38.85 6.29
C THR A 3 22.81 -37.61 6.98
N GLU A 4 23.56 -36.52 6.80
CA GLU A 4 23.18 -35.13 6.54
C GLU A 4 21.90 -34.60 7.18
N ASP A 5 22.12 -33.67 8.13
CA ASP A 5 21.28 -32.51 8.41
C ASP A 5 20.47 -32.06 7.20
N ASN A 6 19.16 -32.25 7.26
CA ASN A 6 18.22 -31.42 6.53
C ASN A 6 17.12 -31.05 7.52
N LEU A 7 17.37 -29.97 8.28
CA LEU A 7 16.28 -29.08 8.67
C LEU A 7 15.45 -28.86 7.41
N PRO A 8 14.11 -29.02 7.41
CA PRO A 8 13.36 -28.29 6.44
C PRO A 8 13.68 -26.84 6.78
N ALA A 9 14.54 -26.21 5.98
CA ALA A 9 14.37 -24.80 5.72
C ALA A 9 12.90 -24.72 5.35
N VAL A 10 12.08 -24.30 6.32
CA VAL A 10 10.81 -23.69 6.02
C VAL A 10 11.25 -22.49 5.22
N GLN A 11 11.42 -22.73 3.92
CA GLN A 11 11.46 -21.72 2.90
C GLN A 11 10.25 -20.90 3.27
N SER A 12 10.49 -19.74 3.86
CA SER A 12 9.46 -18.76 4.11
C SER A 12 8.85 -18.53 2.75
N VAL A 13 7.75 -19.22 2.49
CA VAL A 13 7.01 -19.10 1.24
C VAL A 13 6.57 -17.65 1.29
N VAL A 14 7.30 -16.75 0.62
CA VAL A 14 6.93 -15.34 0.51
C VAL A 14 5.73 -15.32 -0.42
N LYS A 15 4.60 -15.67 0.13
CA LYS A 15 3.32 -15.62 -0.53
C LYS A 15 2.27 -15.46 0.54
N ASP A 16 2.19 -14.24 1.06
CA ASP A 16 0.93 -13.68 1.52
C ASP A 16 0.97 -12.17 1.32
N GLY A 17 0.01 -11.68 0.52
CA GLY A 17 -0.26 -10.27 0.33
C GLY A 17 -0.68 -9.66 1.66
N SER A 18 0.30 -9.28 2.48
CA SER A 18 0.03 -8.46 3.64
C SER A 18 -0.35 -7.07 3.14
N PHE A 19 -1.43 -6.54 3.69
CA PHE A 19 -1.92 -5.21 3.38
C PHE A 19 -1.85 -4.34 4.64
N VAL A 20 -1.70 -3.04 4.42
CA VAL A 20 -1.69 -2.03 5.46
C VAL A 20 -2.81 -1.04 5.17
N GLN A 21 -3.58 -0.71 6.20
CA GLN A 21 -4.56 0.36 6.14
C GLN A 21 -3.87 1.69 6.41
N ILE A 22 -3.97 2.64 5.49
CA ILE A 22 -3.46 3.99 5.67
C ILE A 22 -4.61 5.00 5.70
N LYS A 23 -4.44 6.04 6.52
CA LYS A 23 -5.35 7.17 6.59
C LYS A 23 -4.77 8.35 5.80
N VAL A 24 -5.46 8.74 4.75
CA VAL A 24 -5.13 9.90 3.92
C VAL A 24 -5.93 11.09 4.42
N LEU A 25 -5.25 12.21 4.66
CA LEU A 25 -5.88 13.46 5.07
C LEU A 25 -5.79 14.46 3.91
N PHE A 26 -6.92 14.98 3.47
CA PHE A 26 -6.96 16.01 2.43
C PHE A 26 -6.96 17.39 3.06
N PHE A 27 -6.28 18.35 2.42
CA PHE A 27 -6.19 19.74 2.85
C PHE A 27 -6.31 20.69 1.66
N ALA A 28 -6.72 21.93 1.95
CA ALA A 28 -6.86 23.00 0.95
C ALA A 28 -7.63 22.52 -0.30
N LYS A 29 -7.12 22.83 -1.50
CA LYS A 29 -7.73 22.50 -2.79
C LYS A 29 -8.02 21.01 -2.98
N ALA A 30 -7.28 20.11 -2.33
CA ALA A 30 -7.56 18.67 -2.40
C ALA A 30 -8.90 18.30 -1.74
N ARG A 31 -9.37 19.05 -0.73
CA ARG A 31 -10.72 18.88 -0.18
C ARG A 31 -11.79 19.31 -1.16
N ASP A 32 -11.56 20.41 -1.88
CA ASP A 32 -12.50 20.90 -2.90
C ASP A 32 -12.60 19.90 -4.06
N ILE A 33 -11.48 19.26 -4.43
CA ILE A 33 -11.43 18.25 -5.50
C ILE A 33 -12.11 16.94 -5.07
N THR A 34 -11.79 16.42 -3.88
CA THR A 34 -12.29 15.11 -3.44
C THR A 34 -13.65 15.17 -2.75
N GLY A 35 -14.04 16.33 -2.23
CA GLY A 35 -15.17 16.51 -1.32
C GLY A 35 -14.99 15.86 0.05
N LEU A 36 -13.79 15.34 0.36
CA LEU A 36 -13.50 14.58 1.58
C LEU A 36 -12.49 15.31 2.45
N THR A 37 -12.61 15.15 3.77
CA THR A 37 -11.57 15.56 4.72
C THR A 37 -10.51 14.48 4.92
N GLU A 38 -10.91 13.21 4.78
CA GLU A 38 -10.03 12.04 4.91
C GLU A 38 -10.55 10.84 4.11
N LEU A 39 -9.68 9.88 3.86
CA LEU A 39 -9.99 8.58 3.25
C LEU A 39 -9.15 7.49 3.90
N SER A 40 -9.78 6.37 4.27
CA SER A 40 -9.06 5.15 4.60
C SER A 40 -8.80 4.35 3.32
N MET A 41 -7.55 3.94 3.09
CA MET A 41 -7.14 3.21 1.90
C MET A 41 -6.24 2.04 2.29
N GLU A 42 -6.50 0.87 1.73
CA GLU A 42 -5.64 -0.30 1.88
C GLU A 42 -4.54 -0.29 0.81
N VAL A 43 -3.31 -0.62 1.16
CA VAL A 43 -2.17 -0.76 0.24
C VAL A 43 -1.36 -2.01 0.58
N SER A 44 -0.64 -2.57 -0.38
CA SER A 44 0.22 -3.74 -0.10
C SER A 44 1.38 -3.33 0.80
N SER A 45 1.77 -4.19 1.74
CA SER A 45 2.97 -3.98 2.54
C SER A 45 4.20 -3.81 1.66
N GLY A 46 5.04 -2.83 2.00
CA GLY A 46 6.19 -2.45 1.17
C GLY A 46 5.86 -1.47 0.04
N SER A 47 4.60 -1.05 -0.12
CA SER A 47 4.23 0.04 -1.03
C SER A 47 4.97 1.32 -0.66
N THR A 48 5.41 2.05 -1.68
CA THR A 48 6.05 3.36 -1.53
C THR A 48 5.01 4.47 -1.47
N THR A 49 5.45 5.68 -1.10
CA THR A 49 4.60 6.87 -1.20
C THR A 49 4.11 7.11 -2.63
N GLN A 50 4.93 6.82 -3.65
CA GLN A 50 4.52 6.96 -5.05
C GLN A 50 3.42 5.96 -5.41
N ASP A 51 3.49 4.72 -4.93
CA ASP A 51 2.43 3.72 -5.14
C ASP A 51 1.11 4.17 -4.49
N CYS A 52 1.18 4.72 -3.29
CA CYS A 52 0.03 5.32 -2.60
C CYS A 52 -0.55 6.50 -3.40
N LEU A 53 0.30 7.39 -3.93
CA LEU A 53 -0.13 8.53 -4.74
C LEU A 53 -0.78 8.07 -6.04
N ASN A 54 -0.17 7.12 -6.75
CA ASN A 54 -0.72 6.55 -7.99
C ASN A 54 -2.12 5.95 -7.74
N LYS A 55 -2.30 5.25 -6.61
CA LYS A 55 -3.60 4.72 -6.22
C LYS A 55 -4.62 5.82 -5.89
N LEU A 56 -4.20 6.92 -5.27
CA LEU A 56 -5.05 8.07 -4.99
C LEU A 56 -5.47 8.79 -6.27
N VAL A 57 -4.54 9.07 -7.17
CA VAL A 57 -4.81 9.73 -8.46
C VAL A 57 -5.68 8.84 -9.34
N ALA A 58 -5.49 7.52 -9.34
CA ALA A 58 -6.38 6.60 -10.04
C ALA A 58 -7.84 6.68 -9.52
N LYS A 59 -8.04 7.01 -8.24
CA LYS A 59 -9.36 7.21 -7.64
C LYS A 59 -9.92 8.62 -7.85
N PHE A 60 -9.05 9.63 -7.82
CA PHE A 60 -9.39 11.04 -8.01
C PHE A 60 -8.43 11.67 -9.04
N PRO A 61 -8.67 11.48 -10.35
CA PRO A 61 -7.74 11.92 -11.40
C PRO A 61 -7.38 13.41 -11.36
N ASN A 62 -8.33 14.24 -10.91
CA ASN A 62 -8.14 15.68 -10.78
C ASN A 62 -7.12 16.09 -9.70
N LEU A 63 -6.63 15.15 -8.88
CA LEU A 63 -5.52 15.39 -7.93
C LEU A 63 -4.14 15.41 -8.61
N ASP A 64 -4.02 15.02 -9.88
CA ASP A 64 -2.74 15.07 -10.61
C ASP A 64 -2.36 16.50 -11.06
N GLU A 65 -3.31 17.43 -11.02
CA GLU A 65 -3.17 18.81 -11.52
C GLU A 65 -2.82 19.84 -10.43
N ILE A 66 -2.46 19.39 -9.23
CA ILE A 66 -2.23 20.26 -8.04
C ILE A 66 -0.83 20.15 -7.45
#